data_AF-A0A3D5ACH5-F1
#
_entry.id   AF-A0A3D5ACH5-F1
#
_cell.length_a   1.000
_cell.length_b   1.000
_cell.length_c   1.000
_cell.angle_alpha   90.00
_cell.angle_beta   90.00
_cell.angle_gamma   90.00
#
_symmetry.space_group_name_H-M   'P 1'
#
loop_
_entity.id
_entity.type
_entity.pdbx_description
1 polymer ?
#
loop_
_entity_poly.entity_id
_entity_poly.type
_entity_poly.pdbx_seq_one_letter_code
_entity_poly.pdbx_strand_id
1 'polypeptide(L)'
;MESNTPFQPNISNSLKRIFNKVKREFPYINFCIWDTVWLNDFMRHQPFKHYVVIEVEKDASESVFTFLTEINKNVYFNPDEEIFDRYIHNQDEVLIVKNMVSESPLIEKDKISIPALEKLLVDMLIDISLFSAQQNEKEFIMRSVMEKYALNELKMRRYAVRRNREREIDELVNISLA
;
A
#
# COMPACT_ATOMS: atom_id res chain seq x y z
N MET A 1 14.84 -8.14 20.30
CA MET A 1 15.54 -6.84 20.27
C MET A 1 14.60 -5.87 19.58
N GLU A 2 14.13 -4.83 20.26
CA GLU A 2 13.29 -3.82 19.63
C GLU A 2 14.12 -3.09 18.57
N SER A 3 13.70 -3.19 17.30
CA SER A 3 14.35 -2.47 16.22
C SER A 3 13.89 -1.00 16.27
N ASN A 4 14.83 -0.06 16.19
CA ASN A 4 14.55 1.38 16.17
C ASN A 4 14.61 1.96 14.75
N THR A 5 14.66 1.09 13.74
CA THR A 5 14.84 1.50 12.35
C THR A 5 13.49 1.95 11.77
N PRO A 6 13.37 3.18 11.26
CA PRO A 6 12.16 3.60 10.56
C PRO A 6 12.11 2.98 9.17
N PHE A 7 10.90 2.75 8.66
CA PHE A 7 10.69 2.27 7.30
C PHE A 7 11.16 3.29 6.26
N GLN A 8 12.05 2.85 5.34
CA GLN A 8 12.61 3.71 4.30
C GLN A 8 12.64 3.01 2.93
N PRO A 9 11.51 2.81 2.26
CA PRO A 9 11.45 2.10 0.98
C PRO A 9 12.16 2.86 -0.13
N ASN A 10 12.72 2.16 -1.13
CA ASN A 10 13.29 2.83 -2.29
C ASN A 10 12.18 3.47 -3.13
N ILE A 11 12.22 4.79 -3.28
CA ILE A 11 11.27 5.53 -4.11
C ILE A 11 11.88 5.68 -5.51
N SER A 12 11.37 4.87 -6.44
CA SER A 12 11.85 4.87 -7.83
C SER A 12 11.58 6.20 -8.55
N ASN A 13 12.38 6.49 -9.58
CA ASN A 13 12.16 7.68 -10.42
C ASN A 13 10.79 7.68 -11.10
N SER A 14 10.26 6.50 -11.45
CA SER A 14 8.92 6.37 -12.02
C SER A 14 7.85 6.80 -11.01
N LEU A 15 7.96 6.33 -9.76
CA LEU A 15 7.05 6.69 -8.67
C LEU A 15 7.08 8.20 -8.40
N LYS A 16 8.27 8.79 -8.30
CA LYS A 16 8.46 10.25 -8.13
C LYS A 16 7.81 11.03 -9.27
N ARG A 17 7.96 10.55 -10.51
CA ARG A 17 7.37 11.19 -11.69
C ARG A 17 5.84 11.16 -11.65
N ILE A 18 5.22 10.04 -11.29
CA ILE A 18 3.75 9.92 -11.17
C ILE A 18 3.26 10.86 -10.05
N PHE A 19 3.87 10.80 -8.87
CA PHE A 19 3.53 11.66 -7.74
C PHE A 19 3.56 13.15 -8.11
N ASN A 20 4.65 13.60 -8.73
CA ASN A 20 4.82 15.01 -9.08
C ASN A 20 3.82 15.48 -10.15
N LYS A 21 3.41 14.60 -11.08
CA LYS A 21 2.36 14.93 -12.05
C LYS A 21 1.01 15.12 -11.34
N VAL A 22 0.62 14.20 -10.47
CA VAL A 22 -0.63 14.29 -9.71
C VAL A 22 -0.62 15.49 -8.76
N LYS A 23 0.48 15.73 -8.02
CA LYS A 23 0.61 16.87 -7.11
C LYS A 23 0.52 18.22 -7.83
N ARG A 24 1.01 18.30 -9.07
CA ARG A 24 0.94 19.51 -9.87
C ARG A 24 -0.47 19.79 -10.37
N GLU A 25 -1.18 18.75 -10.83
CA GLU A 25 -2.54 18.87 -11.36
C GLU A 25 -3.56 19.09 -10.23
N PHE A 26 -3.38 18.39 -9.11
CA PHE A 26 -4.26 18.40 -7.95
C PHE A 26 -3.46 18.84 -6.70
N PRO A 27 -3.13 20.13 -6.54
CA PRO A 27 -2.25 20.59 -5.47
C PRO A 27 -2.85 20.48 -4.07
N TYR A 28 -4.17 20.48 -3.96
CA TYR A 28 -4.91 20.57 -2.69
C TYR A 28 -5.43 19.23 -2.16
N ILE A 29 -5.32 18.15 -2.93
CA ILE A 29 -5.84 16.84 -2.51
C ILE A 29 -4.86 16.14 -1.58
N ASN A 30 -5.38 15.30 -0.69
CA ASN A 30 -4.57 14.36 0.06
C ASN A 30 -4.48 13.03 -0.70
N PHE A 31 -3.25 12.57 -0.89
CA PHE A 31 -2.98 11.28 -1.51
C PHE A 31 -1.63 10.72 -1.06
N CYS A 32 -1.43 9.43 -1.29
CA CYS A 32 -0.12 8.79 -1.20
C CYS A 32 0.11 7.87 -2.40
N ILE A 33 1.36 7.53 -2.64
CA ILE A 33 1.76 6.59 -3.68
C ILE A 33 2.71 5.54 -3.12
N TRP A 34 2.59 4.31 -3.59
CA TRP A 34 3.46 3.22 -3.18
C TRP A 34 3.54 2.13 -4.25
N ASP A 35 4.42 1.18 -4.01
CA ASP A 35 4.65 0.05 -4.90
C ASP A 35 4.63 -1.24 -4.07
N THR A 36 3.90 -2.26 -4.51
CA THR A 36 3.82 -3.55 -3.80
C THR A 36 5.18 -4.24 -3.70
N VAL A 37 6.14 -3.89 -4.57
CA VAL A 37 7.52 -4.40 -4.50
C VAL A 37 8.19 -4.11 -3.14
N TRP A 38 7.74 -3.07 -2.41
CA TRP A 38 8.26 -2.76 -1.08
C TRP A 38 8.01 -3.86 -0.05
N LEU A 39 7.01 -4.70 -0.26
CA LEU A 39 6.71 -5.83 0.62
C LEU A 39 7.59 -7.05 0.35
N ASN A 40 8.28 -7.11 -0.79
CA ASN A 40 9.12 -8.26 -1.16
C ASN A 40 10.23 -8.51 -0.14
N ASP A 41 10.75 -7.46 0.51
CA ASP A 41 11.77 -7.56 1.55
C ASP A 41 11.29 -8.28 2.83
N PHE A 42 9.98 -8.49 2.95
CA PHE A 42 9.32 -9.13 4.11
C PHE A 42 8.75 -10.51 3.76
N MET A 43 8.92 -10.96 2.52
CA MET A 43 8.37 -12.22 2.02
C MET A 43 9.48 -13.26 1.84
N ARG A 44 9.13 -14.54 2.00
CA ARG A 44 9.98 -15.66 1.59
C ARG A 44 9.95 -15.83 0.09
N HIS A 45 8.75 -15.85 -0.51
CA HIS A 45 8.57 -15.97 -1.95
C HIS A 45 8.30 -14.59 -2.54
N GLN A 46 9.33 -13.98 -3.11
CA GLN A 46 9.23 -12.64 -3.68
C GLN A 46 8.51 -12.69 -5.04
N PRO A 47 7.36 -12.02 -5.19
CA PRO A 47 6.69 -11.95 -6.48
C PRO A 47 7.51 -11.12 -7.47
N PHE A 48 7.58 -11.59 -8.72
CA PHE A 48 8.17 -10.83 -9.81
C PHE A 48 7.26 -9.67 -10.25
N LYS A 49 5.95 -9.90 -10.20
CA LYS A 49 4.93 -8.92 -10.56
C LYS A 49 4.62 -8.00 -9.39
N HIS A 50 4.54 -6.71 -9.67
CA HIS A 50 4.22 -5.69 -8.69
C HIS A 50 3.29 -4.63 -9.29
N TYR A 51 2.68 -3.84 -8.41
CA TYR A 51 1.68 -2.84 -8.76
C TYR A 51 2.08 -1.50 -8.14
N VAL A 52 2.03 -0.43 -8.93
CA VAL A 52 2.07 0.92 -8.38
C VAL A 52 0.65 1.28 -7.95
N VAL A 53 0.50 1.76 -6.73
CA VAL A 53 -0.79 2.12 -6.14
C VAL A 53 -0.77 3.58 -5.76
N ILE A 54 -1.81 4.31 -6.14
CA ILE A 54 -2.08 5.67 -5.67
C ILE A 54 -3.41 5.66 -4.90
N GLU A 55 -3.36 6.10 -3.65
CA GLU A 55 -4.54 6.22 -2.81
C GLU A 55 -4.91 7.69 -2.68
N VAL A 56 -6.15 8.02 -3.04
CA VAL A 56 -6.63 9.40 -3.15
C VAL A 56 -7.88 9.57 -2.31
N GLU A 57 -8.07 10.74 -1.71
CA GLU A 57 -9.35 11.07 -1.07
C GLU A 57 -10.54 10.89 -2.04
N LYS A 58 -11.65 10.36 -1.50
CA LYS A 58 -12.77 9.86 -2.31
C LYS A 58 -13.36 10.91 -3.26
N ASP A 59 -13.36 12.18 -2.87
CA ASP A 59 -13.96 13.26 -3.66
C ASP A 59 -13.13 13.63 -4.89
N ALA A 60 -11.84 13.25 -4.91
CA ALA A 60 -10.92 13.54 -6.02
C ALA A 60 -10.50 12.31 -6.83
N SER A 61 -10.79 11.10 -6.34
CA SER A 61 -10.23 9.85 -6.85
C SER A 61 -10.59 9.57 -8.32
N GLU A 62 -11.82 9.89 -8.73
CA GLU A 62 -12.28 9.76 -10.13
C GLU A 62 -11.57 10.73 -11.09
N SER A 63 -11.34 11.97 -10.64
CA SER A 63 -10.61 12.97 -11.42
C SER A 63 -9.15 12.58 -11.59
N VAL A 64 -8.53 12.07 -10.52
CA VAL A 64 -7.15 11.55 -10.57
C VAL A 64 -7.07 10.32 -11.47
N PHE A 65 -8.02 9.40 -11.39
CA PHE A 65 -8.08 8.23 -12.27
C PHE A 65 -8.18 8.61 -13.75
N THR A 66 -9.09 9.53 -14.07
CA THR A 66 -9.26 10.04 -15.44
C THR A 66 -7.95 10.66 -15.95
N PHE A 67 -7.35 11.56 -15.18
CA PHE A 67 -6.07 12.19 -15.51
C PHE A 67 -4.96 11.15 -15.75
N LEU A 68 -4.80 10.18 -14.83
CA LEU A 68 -3.77 9.15 -14.95
C LEU A 68 -3.96 8.27 -16.19
N THR A 69 -5.20 7.96 -16.56
CA THR A 69 -5.53 7.16 -17.75
C THR A 69 -5.13 7.86 -19.05
N GLU A 70 -5.12 9.19 -19.08
CA GLU A 70 -4.66 9.96 -20.25
C GLU A 70 -3.14 9.90 -20.45
N ILE A 71 -2.37 9.69 -19.37
CA ILE A 71 -0.90 9.81 -19.38
C ILE A 71 -0.14 8.51 -19.11
N ASN A 72 -0.85 7.44 -18.76
CA ASN A 72 -0.31 6.12 -18.44
C ASN A 72 -1.13 5.02 -19.14
N LYS A 73 -0.49 3.89 -19.42
CA LYS A 73 -1.18 2.66 -19.84
C LYS A 73 -1.56 1.85 -18.60
N ASN A 74 -2.54 0.96 -18.72
CA ASN A 74 -2.91 -0.01 -17.68
C ASN A 74 -3.26 0.62 -16.32
N VAL A 75 -4.14 1.62 -16.34
CA VAL A 75 -4.64 2.28 -15.12
C VAL A 75 -5.99 1.67 -14.73
N TYR A 76 -6.16 1.32 -13.46
CA TYR A 76 -7.39 0.69 -12.95
C TYR A 76 -7.90 1.43 -11.72
N PHE A 77 -9.20 1.68 -11.66
CA PHE A 77 -9.85 2.33 -10.52
C PHE A 77 -10.54 1.30 -9.63
N ASN A 78 -10.15 1.25 -8.35
CA ASN A 78 -10.66 0.34 -7.33
C ASN A 78 -10.96 -1.08 -7.88
N PRO A 79 -9.99 -1.76 -8.52
CA PRO A 79 -10.23 -3.05 -9.14
C PRO A 79 -10.69 -4.08 -8.11
N ASP A 80 -11.74 -4.80 -8.45
CA ASP A 80 -12.20 -5.98 -7.72
C ASP A 80 -11.52 -7.25 -8.23
N GLU A 81 -11.86 -8.40 -7.65
CA GLU A 81 -11.31 -9.70 -8.01
C GLU A 81 -11.49 -10.02 -9.50
N GLU A 82 -12.67 -9.76 -10.06
CA GLU A 82 -12.94 -10.02 -11.48
C GLU A 82 -12.04 -9.16 -12.37
N ILE A 83 -11.87 -7.87 -12.05
CA ILE A 83 -11.00 -6.97 -12.80
C ILE A 83 -9.54 -7.45 -12.70
N PHE A 84 -9.12 -7.89 -11.52
CA PHE A 84 -7.78 -8.43 -11.34
C PHE A 84 -7.51 -9.62 -12.25
N ASP A 85 -8.40 -10.61 -12.22
CA ASP A 85 -8.23 -11.86 -12.95
C ASP A 85 -8.29 -11.66 -14.46
N ARG A 86 -9.26 -10.86 -14.93
CA ARG A 86 -9.51 -10.71 -16.37
C ARG A 86 -8.58 -9.70 -17.04
N TYR A 87 -8.25 -8.62 -16.36
CA TYR A 87 -7.60 -7.47 -17.00
C TYR A 87 -6.23 -7.14 -16.44
N ILE A 88 -5.95 -7.42 -15.16
CA ILE A 88 -4.66 -7.05 -14.53
C ILE A 88 -3.66 -8.20 -14.60
N HIS A 89 -4.08 -9.46 -14.45
CA HIS A 89 -3.18 -10.61 -14.26
C HIS A 89 -2.07 -10.74 -15.30
N ASN A 90 -2.32 -10.36 -16.56
CA ASN A 90 -1.35 -10.46 -17.66
C ASN A 90 -0.70 -9.12 -18.07
N GLN A 91 -0.94 -8.04 -17.32
CA GLN A 91 -0.40 -6.72 -17.63
C GLN A 91 0.87 -6.42 -16.85
N ASP A 92 1.83 -5.79 -17.53
CA ASP A 92 2.99 -5.18 -16.89
C ASP A 92 2.73 -3.69 -16.62
N GLU A 93 3.54 -3.08 -15.76
CA GLU A 93 3.50 -1.64 -15.45
C GLU A 93 2.12 -1.12 -15.01
N VAL A 94 1.41 -1.90 -14.20
CA VAL A 94 0.04 -1.61 -13.76
C VAL A 94 0.02 -0.49 -12.70
N LEU A 95 -0.86 0.48 -12.90
CA LEU A 95 -1.15 1.56 -11.96
C LEU A 95 -2.57 1.43 -11.42
N ILE A 96 -2.72 1.39 -10.10
CA ILE A 96 -4.00 1.21 -9.43
C ILE A 96 -4.34 2.48 -8.67
N VAL A 97 -5.52 3.03 -8.92
CA VAL A 97 -6.08 4.16 -8.18
C VAL A 97 -7.10 3.62 -7.17
N LYS A 98 -6.90 3.91 -5.89
CA LYS A 98 -7.75 3.45 -4.79
C LYS A 98 -8.30 4.64 -4.00
N ASN A 99 -9.45 4.43 -3.38
CA ASN A 99 -9.97 5.37 -2.40
C ASN A 99 -9.17 5.25 -1.09
N MET A 100 -8.61 6.36 -0.63
CA MET A 100 -7.92 6.44 0.65
C MET A 100 -8.92 6.51 1.79
N VAL A 101 -8.69 5.71 2.84
CA VAL A 101 -9.49 5.75 4.06
C VAL A 101 -9.11 6.95 4.91
N SER A 102 -10.07 7.58 5.58
CA SER A 102 -9.82 8.73 6.45
C SER A 102 -8.84 8.40 7.58
N GLU A 103 -8.00 9.37 7.94
CA GLU A 103 -6.93 9.21 8.94
C GLU A 103 -5.98 8.03 8.65
N SER A 104 -5.77 7.70 7.38
CA SER A 104 -4.78 6.72 6.95
C SER A 104 -3.38 7.09 7.48
N PRO A 105 -2.64 6.12 8.07
CA PRO A 105 -1.25 6.33 8.46
C PRO A 105 -0.35 6.60 7.25
N LEU A 106 0.10 7.85 7.11
CA LEU A 106 1.03 8.29 6.07
C LEU A 106 2.35 8.78 6.69
N ILE A 107 3.42 8.69 5.92
CA ILE A 107 4.73 9.30 6.21
C ILE A 107 5.22 10.04 4.97
N GLU A 108 6.09 11.02 5.16
CA GLU A 108 6.75 11.71 4.06
C GLU A 108 8.20 11.22 3.91
N LYS A 109 8.58 10.86 2.69
CA LYS A 109 9.97 10.53 2.34
C LYS A 109 10.30 11.19 0.99
N ASP A 110 11.43 11.89 0.91
CA ASP A 110 11.84 12.64 -0.28
C ASP A 110 10.75 13.61 -0.82
N LYS A 111 9.95 14.22 0.07
CA LYS A 111 8.77 15.05 -0.26
C LYS A 111 7.64 14.29 -0.98
N ILE A 112 7.67 12.96 -0.92
CA ILE A 112 6.65 12.07 -1.45
C ILE A 112 5.85 11.52 -0.26
N SER A 113 4.53 11.68 -0.31
CA SER A 113 3.62 11.07 0.64
C SER A 113 3.47 9.59 0.32
N ILE A 114 3.79 8.73 1.29
CA ILE A 114 3.75 7.27 1.16
C ILE A 114 2.99 6.68 2.37
N PRO A 115 2.37 5.49 2.26
CA PRO A 115 1.78 4.82 3.41
C PRO A 115 2.85 4.42 4.42
N ALA A 116 2.51 4.51 5.70
CA ALA A 116 3.31 3.92 6.76
C ALA A 116 3.22 2.37 6.71
N LEU A 117 4.18 1.65 7.29
CA LEU A 117 4.10 0.18 7.33
C LEU A 117 2.86 -0.32 8.06
N GLU A 118 2.45 0.36 9.12
CA GLU A 118 1.25 0.05 9.88
C GLU A 118 0.01 0.03 9.00
N LYS A 119 -0.06 0.92 8.00
CA LYS A 119 -1.15 0.95 7.03
C LYS A 119 -1.09 -0.25 6.10
N LEU A 120 0.06 -0.53 5.51
CA LEU A 120 0.25 -1.65 4.57
C LEU A 120 -0.07 -3.00 5.23
N LEU A 121 0.36 -3.20 6.49
CA LEU A 121 0.07 -4.42 7.25
C LEU A 121 -1.44 -4.63 7.48
N VAL A 122 -2.18 -3.56 7.75
CA VAL A 122 -3.64 -3.61 7.91
C VAL A 122 -4.35 -3.81 6.58
N ASP A 123 -3.95 -3.07 5.54
CA ASP A 123 -4.64 -3.12 4.25
C ASP A 123 -4.46 -4.47 3.53
N MET A 124 -3.35 -5.18 3.79
CA MET A 124 -3.13 -6.57 3.36
C MET A 124 -4.22 -7.54 3.85
N LEU A 125 -4.94 -7.22 4.92
CA LEU A 125 -6.06 -8.03 5.46
C LEU A 125 -7.40 -7.74 4.78
N ILE A 126 -7.45 -6.78 3.87
CA ILE A 126 -8.69 -6.27 3.28
C ILE A 126 -8.67 -6.42 1.78
N ASP A 127 -7.64 -5.89 1.14
CA ASP A 127 -7.55 -5.84 -0.31
C ASP A 127 -6.93 -7.14 -0.84
N ILE A 128 -7.64 -8.27 -0.65
CA ILE A 128 -7.15 -9.63 -0.91
C ILE A 128 -6.59 -9.79 -2.32
N SER A 129 -7.25 -9.25 -3.34
CA SER A 129 -6.80 -9.36 -4.74
C SER A 129 -5.53 -8.56 -5.01
N LEU A 130 -5.43 -7.33 -4.47
CA LEU A 130 -4.24 -6.48 -4.57
C LEU A 130 -3.03 -7.11 -3.88
N PHE A 131 -3.27 -7.71 -2.71
CA PHE A 131 -2.26 -8.36 -1.88
C PHE A 131 -2.25 -9.89 -2.05
N SER A 132 -2.69 -10.40 -3.20
CA SER A 132 -2.85 -11.85 -3.45
C SER A 132 -1.56 -12.63 -3.22
N ALA A 133 -0.42 -12.09 -3.67
CA ALA A 133 0.89 -12.68 -3.45
C ALA A 133 1.27 -12.75 -1.96
N GLN A 134 0.78 -11.82 -1.14
CA GLN A 134 1.08 -11.74 0.29
C GLN A 134 0.15 -12.59 1.17
N GLN A 135 -1.01 -13.03 0.66
CA GLN A 135 -2.04 -13.67 1.48
C GLN A 135 -1.58 -14.94 2.19
N ASN A 136 -0.72 -15.74 1.56
CA ASN A 136 -0.21 -17.00 2.13
C ASN A 136 0.97 -16.78 3.07
N GLU A 137 1.46 -15.56 3.23
CA GLU A 137 2.66 -15.23 4.00
C GLU A 137 2.44 -14.13 5.05
N LYS A 138 1.19 -13.76 5.36
CA LYS A 138 0.87 -12.65 6.26
C LYS A 138 1.57 -12.72 7.62
N GLU A 139 1.61 -13.90 8.24
CA GLU A 139 2.33 -14.12 9.51
C GLU A 139 3.84 -13.93 9.36
N PHE A 140 4.42 -14.41 8.25
CA PHE A 140 5.84 -14.25 8.00
C PHE A 140 6.21 -12.79 7.70
N ILE A 141 5.36 -12.09 6.95
CA ILE A 141 5.49 -10.66 6.65
C ILE A 141 5.44 -9.85 7.95
N MET A 142 4.43 -10.09 8.80
CA MET A 142 4.29 -9.39 10.09
C MET A 142 5.54 -9.58 10.96
N ARG A 143 5.97 -10.82 11.15
CA ARG A 143 7.19 -11.15 11.92
C ARG A 143 8.43 -10.47 11.34
N SER A 144 8.65 -10.59 10.03
CA SER A 144 9.79 -9.98 9.34
C SER A 144 9.81 -8.46 9.48
N VAL A 145 8.64 -7.83 9.47
CA VAL A 145 8.53 -6.37 9.69
C VAL A 145 8.86 -6.02 11.12
N MET A 146 8.28 -6.70 12.13
CA MET A 146 8.52 -6.41 13.55
C MET A 146 9.98 -6.64 13.96
N GLU A 147 10.66 -7.61 13.35
CA GLU A 147 12.09 -7.85 13.55
C GLU A 147 12.96 -6.72 12.97
N LYS A 148 12.56 -6.12 11.85
CA LYS A 148 13.37 -5.16 11.09
C LYS A 148 13.08 -3.69 11.41
N TYR A 149 11.82 -3.35 11.72
CA TYR A 149 11.36 -1.97 11.85
C TYR A 149 10.58 -1.70 13.13
N ALA A 150 10.74 -0.46 13.61
CA ALA A 150 9.92 0.09 14.68
C ALA A 150 8.50 0.34 14.16
N LEU A 151 7.51 -0.35 14.73
CA LEU A 151 6.10 -0.09 14.45
C LEU A 151 5.46 0.71 15.57
N ASN A 152 4.61 1.67 15.20
CA ASN A 152 3.71 2.32 16.13
C ASN A 152 2.43 1.49 16.27
N GLU A 153 2.45 0.52 17.18
CA GLU A 153 1.32 -0.39 17.41
C GLU A 153 0.00 0.35 17.70
N LEU A 154 0.04 1.44 18.49
CA LEU A 154 -1.15 2.23 18.78
C LEU A 154 -1.76 2.82 17.50
N LYS A 155 -0.93 3.33 16.59
CA LYS A 155 -1.36 3.85 15.29
C LYS A 155 -1.91 2.73 14.41
N MET A 156 -1.25 1.58 14.39
CA MET A 156 -1.69 0.40 13.62
C MET A 156 -3.06 -0.09 14.10
N ARG A 157 -3.25 -0.31 15.41
CA ARG A 157 -4.52 -0.78 15.99
C ARG A 157 -5.65 0.22 15.75
N ARG A 158 -5.39 1.52 15.93
CA ARG A 158 -6.37 2.57 15.60
C ARG A 158 -6.81 2.52 14.13
N TYR A 159 -5.88 2.28 13.21
CA TYR A 159 -6.22 2.14 11.80
C TYR A 159 -6.95 0.82 11.52
N ALA A 160 -6.55 -0.28 12.15
CA ALA A 160 -7.22 -1.58 12.07
C ALA A 160 -8.69 -1.52 12.52
N VAL A 161 -9.00 -0.76 13.58
CA VAL A 161 -10.39 -0.52 14.03
C VAL A 161 -11.23 0.14 12.93
N ARG A 162 -10.74 1.21 12.29
CA ARG A 162 -11.45 1.88 11.17
C ARG A 162 -11.69 0.95 9.98
N ARG A 163 -10.80 -0.02 9.86
CA ARG A 163 -10.75 -1.01 8.78
C ARG A 163 -11.47 -2.32 9.16
N ASN A 164 -12.06 -2.40 10.37
CA ASN A 164 -12.71 -3.60 10.92
C ASN A 164 -11.81 -4.85 10.90
N ARG A 165 -10.54 -4.68 11.28
CA ARG A 165 -9.50 -5.74 11.31
C ARG A 165 -8.69 -5.77 12.61
N GLU A 166 -9.22 -5.19 13.68
CA GLU A 166 -8.53 -5.15 14.98
C GLU A 166 -8.18 -6.56 15.48
N ARG A 167 -9.14 -7.49 15.46
CA ARG A 167 -8.92 -8.86 15.93
C ARG A 167 -7.86 -9.58 15.13
N GLU A 168 -7.94 -9.53 13.80
CA GLU A 168 -6.99 -10.18 12.91
C GLU A 168 -5.57 -9.61 13.05
N ILE A 169 -5.44 -8.29 13.28
CA ILE A 169 -4.15 -7.66 13.57
C ILE A 169 -3.58 -8.12 14.91
N ASP A 170 -4.42 -8.17 15.94
CA ASP A 170 -4.00 -8.60 17.27
C ASP A 170 -3.52 -10.06 17.26
N GLU A 171 -4.22 -10.93 16.53
CA GLU A 171 -3.81 -12.33 16.31
C GLU A 171 -2.45 -12.41 15.62
N LEU A 172 -2.24 -11.66 14.53
CA LEU A 172 -0.96 -11.64 13.80
C LEU A 172 0.20 -11.13 14.66
N VAL A 173 -0.02 -10.09 15.46
CA VAL A 173 1.00 -9.56 16.38
C VAL A 173 1.35 -10.61 17.44
N ASN A 174 0.35 -11.26 18.05
CA ASN A 174 0.59 -12.28 19.07
C ASN A 174 1.35 -13.49 18.52
N ILE A 175 0.98 -13.99 17.33
CA ILE A 175 1.68 -15.11 16.66
C ILE A 175 3.12 -14.74 16.30
N SER A 176 3.38 -13.47 16.00
CA SER A 176 4.71 -12.99 15.60
C SER A 176 5.66 -12.81 16.79
N LEU A 177 5.12 -12.65 18.00
CA LEU A 177 5.87 -12.53 19.26
C LEU A 177 6.11 -13.88 19.95
N ALA A 178 5.37 -14.93 19.56
CA ALA A 178 5.51 -16.30 20.05
C ALA A 178 6.65 -17.04 19.33
#